data_AF-A0A538C3U3-F1
#
_entry.id   AF-A0A538C3U3-F1
#
_cell.length_a   1.000
_cell.length_b   1.000
_cell.length_c   1.000
_cell.angle_alpha   90.00
_cell.angle_beta   90.00
_cell.angle_gamma   90.00
#
_symmetry.space_group_name_H-M   'P 1'
#
loop_
_entity.id
_entity.type
_entity.pdbx_description
1 polymer ?
#
loop_
_entity_poly.entity_id
_entity_poly.type
_entity_poly.pdbx_seq_one_letter_code
_entity_poly.pdbx_strand_id
1 'polypeptide(L)'
;MQGKRVGTAGIPYQSAYLKTIAQNAGVTGIKEVNVGFNLVPAMLSKKVDATLGGFWNYEGIQLQRKHKHPKIIRVDQAGVPTYDELIVVAREDTLRTRDGASKVRRFMQAAAAGYNALKADPNAGVDPLLAANKDLDRGLQLASVKATLPAFFPAGDKPFGWQDFNAWGRYAKWMFDNNLIRQPPAVGRAVTNDYLPGQGIG
;
A
#
# COMPACT_ATOMS: atom_id res chain seq x y z
N MET A 1 4.11 -3.90 -22.35
CA MET A 1 3.01 -4.79 -21.91
C MET A 1 2.09 -5.25 -23.05
N GLN A 2 2.22 -4.72 -24.28
CA GLN A 2 1.46 -5.18 -25.45
C GLN A 2 1.47 -6.71 -25.60
N GLY A 3 0.29 -7.33 -25.63
CA GLY A 3 0.14 -8.78 -25.81
C GLY A 3 0.67 -9.67 -24.67
N LYS A 4 1.15 -9.09 -23.58
CA LYS A 4 1.79 -9.81 -22.46
C LYS A 4 0.78 -10.31 -21.43
N ARG A 5 1.12 -11.39 -20.73
CA ARG A 5 0.36 -11.94 -19.61
C ARG A 5 0.75 -11.21 -18.32
N VAL A 6 -0.23 -10.65 -17.62
CA VAL A 6 0.00 -9.95 -16.35
C VAL A 6 -0.70 -10.68 -15.23
N GLY A 7 0.08 -11.14 -14.26
CA GLY A 7 -0.40 -11.81 -13.06
C GLY A 7 -1.02 -10.84 -12.07
N THR A 8 -2.23 -11.11 -11.60
CA THR A 8 -2.93 -10.32 -10.56
C THR A 8 -3.32 -11.21 -9.39
N ALA A 9 -3.70 -10.60 -8.26
CA ALA A 9 -4.29 -11.32 -7.13
C ALA A 9 -5.80 -11.58 -7.32
N GLY A 10 -6.37 -11.13 -8.45
CA GLY A 10 -7.79 -11.25 -8.76
C GLY A 10 -8.68 -10.27 -8.00
N ILE A 11 -8.11 -9.20 -7.43
CA ILE A 11 -8.90 -8.19 -6.71
C ILE A 11 -9.52 -7.24 -7.75
N PRO A 12 -10.83 -6.91 -7.68
CA PRO A 12 -11.52 -6.17 -8.75
C PRO A 12 -10.88 -4.85 -9.19
N TYR A 13 -10.22 -4.10 -8.28
CA TYR A 13 -9.57 -2.85 -8.65
C TYR A 13 -8.34 -3.05 -9.55
N GLN A 14 -7.72 -4.23 -9.56
CA GLN A 14 -6.51 -4.51 -10.33
C GLN A 14 -6.79 -4.50 -11.84
N SER A 15 -7.98 -4.92 -12.27
CA SER A 15 -8.38 -4.78 -13.68
C SER A 15 -8.51 -3.32 -14.11
N ALA A 16 -9.02 -2.45 -13.23
CA ALA A 16 -9.08 -1.00 -13.49
C ALA A 16 -7.69 -0.35 -13.54
N TYR A 17 -6.76 -0.80 -12.69
CA TYR A 17 -5.35 -0.39 -12.78
C TYR A 17 -4.74 -0.82 -14.12
N LEU A 18 -4.89 -2.09 -14.53
CA LEU A 18 -4.36 -2.54 -15.81
C LEU A 18 -4.94 -1.75 -16.98
N LYS A 19 -6.23 -1.46 -16.97
CA LYS A 19 -6.88 -0.61 -17.98
C LYS A 19 -6.25 0.78 -18.02
N THR A 20 -6.09 1.42 -16.86
CA THR A 20 -5.50 2.76 -16.75
C THR A 20 -4.05 2.78 -17.26
N ILE A 21 -3.24 1.81 -16.83
CA ILE A 21 -1.85 1.65 -17.24
C ILE A 21 -1.75 1.41 -18.76
N ALA A 22 -2.63 0.56 -19.30
CA ALA A 22 -2.67 0.25 -20.72
C ALA A 22 -2.98 1.49 -21.57
N GLN A 23 -4.00 2.25 -21.16
CA GLN A 23 -4.38 3.51 -21.81
C GLN A 23 -3.26 4.55 -21.75
N ASN A 24 -2.67 4.75 -20.57
CA ASN A 24 -1.58 5.71 -20.38
C ASN A 24 -0.35 5.38 -21.23
N ALA A 25 -0.07 4.09 -21.45
CA ALA A 25 1.05 3.62 -22.26
C ALA A 25 0.72 3.40 -23.75
N GLY A 26 -0.54 3.61 -24.18
CA GLY A 26 -0.98 3.34 -25.55
C GLY A 26 -0.87 1.87 -25.96
N VAL A 27 -0.99 0.93 -25.01
CA VAL A 27 -0.89 -0.51 -25.26
C VAL A 27 -2.24 -1.21 -25.16
N THR A 28 -2.40 -2.29 -25.91
CA THR A 28 -3.60 -3.13 -25.96
C THR A 28 -3.24 -4.62 -25.80
N GLY A 29 -4.26 -5.47 -25.67
CA GLY A 29 -4.08 -6.93 -25.65
C GLY A 29 -3.36 -7.48 -24.41
N ILE A 30 -3.40 -6.78 -23.28
CA ILE A 30 -2.93 -7.32 -21.99
C ILE A 30 -3.83 -8.51 -21.62
N LYS A 31 -3.21 -9.65 -21.31
CA LYS A 31 -3.92 -10.86 -20.84
C LYS A 31 -3.81 -10.96 -19.33
N GLU A 32 -4.88 -10.65 -18.61
CA GLU A 32 -4.90 -10.79 -17.16
C GLU A 32 -4.92 -12.29 -16.76
N VAL A 33 -4.07 -12.66 -15.79
CA VAL A 33 -3.99 -14.01 -15.24
C VAL A 33 -4.11 -13.92 -13.73
N ASN A 34 -5.18 -14.46 -13.15
CA ASN A 34 -5.28 -14.55 -11.71
C ASN A 34 -4.29 -15.61 -11.18
N VAL A 35 -3.35 -15.18 -10.33
CA VAL A 35 -2.37 -16.05 -9.67
C VAL A 35 -2.50 -16.02 -8.14
N GLY A 36 -3.51 -15.34 -7.61
CA GLY A 36 -3.71 -15.15 -6.18
C GLY A 36 -2.46 -14.58 -5.50
N PHE A 37 -2.04 -15.19 -4.40
CA PHE A 37 -0.84 -14.80 -3.65
C PHE A 37 0.49 -15.25 -4.30
N ASN A 38 0.45 -15.94 -5.45
CA ASN A 38 1.63 -16.50 -6.11
C ASN A 38 2.27 -15.54 -7.14
N LEU A 39 2.28 -14.24 -6.88
CA LEU A 39 2.83 -13.23 -7.80
C LEU A 39 4.31 -13.52 -8.15
N VAL A 40 5.17 -13.67 -7.13
CA VAL A 40 6.60 -13.94 -7.35
C VAL A 40 6.86 -15.33 -7.97
N PRO A 41 6.26 -16.43 -7.48
CA PRO A 41 6.37 -17.73 -8.15
C PRO A 41 5.92 -17.72 -9.62
N ALA A 42 4.84 -17.00 -9.95
CA ALA A 42 4.35 -16.89 -11.32
C ALA A 42 5.34 -16.15 -12.23
N MET A 43 6.01 -15.11 -11.71
CA MET A 43 7.09 -14.40 -12.41
C MET A 43 8.30 -15.31 -12.62
N LEU A 44 8.74 -16.02 -11.57
CA LEU A 44 9.92 -16.88 -11.62
C LEU A 44 9.75 -18.08 -12.56
N SER A 45 8.55 -18.67 -12.59
CA SER A 45 8.20 -19.78 -13.48
C SER A 45 7.89 -19.35 -14.92
N LYS A 46 7.91 -18.04 -15.22
CA LYS A 46 7.51 -17.48 -16.52
C LYS A 46 6.06 -17.83 -16.92
N LYS A 47 5.20 -18.15 -15.95
CA LYS A 47 3.74 -18.31 -16.15
C LYS A 47 3.10 -16.98 -16.56
N VAL A 48 3.66 -15.87 -16.11
CA VAL A 48 3.28 -14.51 -16.51
C VAL A 48 4.54 -13.73 -16.90
N ASP A 49 4.35 -12.67 -17.68
CA ASP A 49 5.45 -11.80 -18.16
C ASP A 49 5.67 -10.59 -17.21
N ALA A 50 4.64 -10.20 -16.47
CA ALA A 50 4.67 -9.17 -15.43
C ALA A 50 3.65 -9.49 -14.33
N THR A 51 3.73 -8.80 -13.20
CA THR A 51 2.73 -8.86 -12.13
C THR A 51 2.26 -7.47 -11.74
N LEU A 52 1.00 -7.37 -11.34
CA LEU A 52 0.38 -6.21 -10.71
C LEU A 52 -0.13 -6.62 -9.33
N GLY A 53 0.20 -5.83 -8.31
CA GLY A 53 -0.14 -6.10 -6.91
C GLY A 53 1.04 -6.50 -6.03
N GLY A 54 2.23 -6.70 -6.62
CA GLY A 54 3.47 -6.84 -5.85
C GLY A 54 3.96 -5.47 -5.38
N PHE A 55 4.51 -5.42 -4.18
CA PHE A 55 5.06 -4.21 -3.59
C PHE A 55 6.52 -4.01 -4.01
N TRP A 56 6.85 -2.76 -4.38
CA TRP A 56 8.22 -2.39 -4.77
C TRP A 56 9.21 -2.60 -3.63
N ASN A 57 8.75 -2.37 -2.40
CA ASN A 57 9.47 -2.50 -1.13
C ASN A 57 9.40 -3.91 -0.53
N TYR A 58 8.77 -4.89 -1.18
CA TYR A 58 8.73 -6.27 -0.70
C TYR A 58 9.06 -7.28 -1.81
N GLU A 59 8.12 -7.58 -2.71
CA GLU A 59 8.35 -8.51 -3.83
C GLU A 59 9.48 -8.04 -4.75
N GLY A 60 9.61 -6.72 -4.96
CA GLY A 60 10.73 -6.14 -5.70
C GLY A 60 12.09 -6.48 -5.10
N ILE A 61 12.22 -6.30 -3.77
CA ILE A 61 13.43 -6.64 -3.01
C ILE A 61 13.64 -8.15 -2.97
N GLN A 62 12.57 -8.94 -2.79
CA GLN A 62 12.64 -10.39 -2.79
C GLN A 62 13.21 -10.94 -4.11
N LEU A 63 12.77 -10.37 -5.25
CA LEU A 63 13.29 -10.73 -6.57
C LEU A 63 14.77 -10.32 -6.72
N GLN A 64 15.14 -9.11 -6.30
CA GLN A 64 16.54 -8.66 -6.31
C GLN A 64 17.45 -9.56 -5.48
N ARG A 65 17.02 -9.95 -4.27
CA ARG A 65 17.74 -10.88 -3.39
C ARG A 65 17.87 -12.29 -3.97
N LYS A 66 16.97 -12.70 -4.86
CA LYS A 66 17.07 -13.93 -5.66
C LYS A 66 17.91 -13.75 -6.94
N HIS A 67 18.74 -12.71 -6.99
CA HIS A 67 19.59 -12.34 -8.13
C HIS A 67 18.80 -12.19 -9.44
N LYS A 68 17.57 -11.67 -9.34
CA LYS A 68 16.78 -11.24 -10.50
C LYS A 68 16.92 -9.73 -10.66
N HIS A 69 16.66 -9.25 -11.86
CA HIS A 69 16.71 -7.82 -12.21
C HIS A 69 15.30 -7.32 -12.56
N PRO A 70 14.38 -7.22 -11.57
CA PRO A 70 13.02 -6.78 -11.86
C PRO A 70 13.01 -5.32 -12.30
N LYS A 71 12.28 -5.02 -13.38
CA LYS A 71 11.87 -3.65 -13.68
C LYS A 71 10.59 -3.36 -12.92
N ILE A 72 10.65 -2.40 -12.00
CA ILE A 72 9.52 -1.99 -11.18
C ILE A 72 8.98 -0.68 -11.73
N ILE A 73 7.68 -0.64 -12.01
CA ILE A 73 6.97 0.57 -12.40
C ILE A 73 5.89 0.78 -11.34
N ARG A 74 5.98 1.90 -10.61
CA ARG A 74 4.96 2.22 -9.61
C ARG A 74 3.67 2.66 -10.33
N VAL A 75 2.52 2.26 -9.80
CA VAL A 75 1.21 2.50 -10.46
C VAL A 75 0.89 3.99 -10.57
N ASP A 76 1.34 4.78 -9.60
CA ASP A 76 1.22 6.25 -9.59
C ASP A 76 2.00 6.92 -10.72
N GLN A 77 3.11 6.31 -11.15
CA GLN A 77 3.90 6.73 -12.30
C GLN A 77 3.37 6.18 -13.64
N ALA A 78 2.37 5.30 -13.58
CA ALA A 78 1.79 4.63 -14.73
C ALA A 78 0.34 5.09 -15.03
N GLY A 79 -0.07 6.23 -14.47
CA GLY A 79 -1.35 6.89 -14.77
C GLY A 79 -2.46 6.66 -13.75
N VAL A 80 -2.28 5.76 -12.78
CA VAL A 80 -3.20 5.65 -11.64
C VAL A 80 -2.95 6.85 -10.71
N PRO A 81 -3.97 7.58 -10.21
CA PRO A 81 -3.72 8.64 -9.25
C PRO A 81 -3.02 8.11 -8.00
N THR A 82 -2.20 8.93 -7.35
CA THR A 82 -1.57 8.57 -6.06
C THR A 82 -2.62 8.36 -4.96
N TYR A 83 -2.33 7.44 -4.04
CA TYR A 83 -3.18 7.03 -2.92
C TYR A 83 -2.33 6.35 -1.84
N ASP A 84 -2.91 6.20 -0.64
CA ASP A 84 -2.30 5.43 0.44
C ASP A 84 -2.70 3.95 0.32
N GLU A 85 -1.72 3.08 0.05
CA GLU A 85 -1.93 1.66 -0.25
C GLU A 85 -2.42 0.85 0.96
N LEU A 86 -1.87 1.12 2.15
CA LEU A 86 -2.28 0.49 3.41
C LEU A 86 -2.68 1.55 4.42
N ILE A 87 -3.89 1.41 4.95
CA ILE A 87 -4.49 2.36 5.90
C ILE A 87 -5.06 1.64 7.12
N VAL A 88 -5.18 2.39 8.21
CA VAL A 88 -5.94 1.97 9.39
C VAL A 88 -7.40 2.38 9.18
N VAL A 89 -8.31 1.42 9.31
CA VAL A 89 -9.76 1.65 9.23
C VAL A 89 -10.41 1.46 10.60
N ALA A 90 -11.34 2.33 10.94
CA ALA A 90 -12.15 2.23 12.15
C ALA A 90 -13.63 2.37 11.80
N ARG A 91 -14.50 1.70 12.58
CA ARG A 91 -15.95 1.86 12.42
C ARG A 91 -16.38 3.22 12.94
N GLU A 92 -17.26 3.89 12.21
CA GLU A 92 -17.80 5.21 12.60
C GLU A 92 -18.44 5.17 14.00
N ASP A 93 -19.20 4.11 14.32
CA ASP A 93 -19.83 3.95 15.64
C ASP A 93 -18.81 3.85 16.79
N THR A 94 -17.65 3.24 16.54
CA THR A 94 -16.56 3.23 17.53
C THR A 94 -16.06 4.65 17.79
N LEU A 95 -15.89 5.43 16.73
CA LEU A 95 -15.39 6.81 16.81
C LEU A 95 -16.38 7.79 17.46
N ARG A 96 -17.68 7.50 17.42
CA ARG A 96 -18.73 8.32 18.05
C ARG A 96 -18.76 8.23 19.57
N THR A 97 -18.20 7.16 20.15
CA THR A 97 -18.11 7.01 21.61
C THR A 97 -16.82 7.64 22.14
N ARG A 98 -16.87 8.30 23.30
CA ARG A 98 -15.67 8.88 23.94
C ARG A 98 -14.60 7.83 24.20
N ASP A 99 -14.98 6.65 24.68
CA ASP A 99 -14.05 5.55 24.95
C ASP A 99 -13.41 5.01 23.66
N GLY A 100 -14.20 4.73 22.63
CA GLY A 100 -13.70 4.23 21.35
C GLY A 100 -12.79 5.24 20.64
N ALA A 101 -13.19 6.51 20.59
CA ALA A 101 -12.34 7.61 20.13
C ALA A 101 -10.99 7.65 20.87
N SER A 102 -11.03 7.53 22.19
CA SER A 102 -9.84 7.54 23.04
C SER A 102 -8.91 6.33 22.79
N LYS A 103 -9.49 5.13 22.56
CA LYS A 103 -8.75 3.92 22.19
C LYS A 103 -8.05 4.08 20.83
N VAL A 104 -8.75 4.62 19.83
CA VAL A 104 -8.16 4.86 18.50
C VAL A 104 -7.00 5.85 18.57
N ARG A 105 -7.15 6.96 19.33
CA ARG A 105 -6.04 7.92 19.55
C ARG A 105 -4.81 7.25 20.15
N ARG A 106 -4.99 6.48 21.23
CA ARG A 106 -3.89 5.75 21.89
C ARG A 106 -3.24 4.73 20.96
N PHE A 107 -4.03 4.03 20.16
CA PHE A 107 -3.51 3.10 19.16
C PHE A 107 -2.64 3.82 18.12
N MET A 108 -3.11 4.93 17.56
CA MET A 108 -2.33 5.70 16.58
C MET A 108 -1.05 6.29 17.17
N GLN A 109 -1.08 6.74 18.44
CA GLN A 109 0.11 7.19 19.17
C GLN A 109 1.12 6.06 19.38
N ALA A 110 0.67 4.88 19.80
CA ALA A 110 1.54 3.71 19.99
C ALA A 110 2.13 3.24 18.65
N ALA A 111 1.34 3.22 17.59
CA ALA A 111 1.82 2.90 16.24
C ALA A 111 2.91 3.89 15.80
N ALA A 112 2.68 5.20 15.94
CA ALA A 112 3.66 6.22 15.60
C ALA A 112 4.96 6.09 16.41
N ALA A 113 4.87 5.77 17.69
CA ALA A 113 6.03 5.48 18.53
C ALA A 113 6.82 4.27 18.02
N GLY A 114 6.12 3.19 17.62
CA GLY A 114 6.73 2.02 16.99
C GLY A 114 7.48 2.36 15.71
N TYR A 115 6.86 3.09 14.78
CA TYR A 115 7.53 3.52 13.54
C TYR A 115 8.73 4.43 13.81
N ASN A 116 8.66 5.32 14.81
CA ASN A 116 9.80 6.14 15.21
C ASN A 116 10.93 5.30 15.84
N ALA A 117 10.62 4.25 16.61
CA ALA A 117 11.63 3.32 17.10
C ALA A 117 12.34 2.59 15.94
N LEU A 118 11.62 2.21 14.89
CA LEU A 118 12.21 1.60 13.69
C LEU A 118 13.17 2.53 12.94
N LYS A 119 13.00 3.85 13.02
CA LYS A 119 13.96 4.79 12.45
C LYS A 119 15.32 4.70 13.16
N ALA A 120 15.30 4.56 14.48
CA ALA A 120 16.51 4.49 15.29
C ALA A 120 17.18 3.12 15.16
N ASP A 121 16.39 2.05 15.21
CA ASP A 121 16.86 0.68 15.04
C ASP A 121 15.79 -0.19 14.35
N PRO A 122 15.97 -0.55 13.06
CA PRO A 122 15.08 -1.47 12.37
C PRO A 122 14.96 -2.86 13.03
N ASN A 123 15.98 -3.31 13.78
CA ASN A 123 15.92 -4.61 14.46
C ASN A 123 14.87 -4.63 15.57
N ALA A 124 14.60 -3.47 16.19
CA ALA A 124 13.57 -3.34 17.23
C ALA A 124 12.17 -3.79 16.76
N GLY A 125 11.89 -3.79 15.46
CA GLY A 125 10.68 -4.40 14.89
C GLY A 125 10.89 -5.73 14.19
N VAL A 126 12.04 -5.95 13.56
CA VAL A 126 12.28 -7.21 12.83
C VAL A 126 12.47 -8.39 13.78
N ASP A 127 13.10 -8.19 14.93
CA ASP A 127 13.31 -9.25 15.92
C ASP A 127 11.98 -9.81 16.46
N PRO A 128 11.04 -8.99 16.99
CA PRO A 128 9.75 -9.51 17.44
C PRO A 128 8.92 -10.09 16.29
N LEU A 129 9.04 -9.55 15.07
CA LEU A 129 8.38 -10.12 13.89
C LEU A 129 8.87 -11.55 13.60
N LEU A 130 10.19 -11.79 13.64
CA LEU A 130 10.78 -13.12 13.43
C LEU A 130 10.51 -14.08 14.59
N ALA A 131 10.38 -13.56 15.81
CA ALA A 131 9.96 -14.36 16.96
C ALA A 131 8.52 -14.86 16.81
N ALA A 132 7.63 -14.01 16.28
CA ALA A 132 6.23 -14.36 16.01
C ALA A 132 6.07 -15.27 14.77
N ASN A 133 6.95 -15.14 13.77
CA ASN A 133 6.96 -15.99 12.58
C ASN A 133 8.39 -16.33 12.14
N LYS A 134 8.81 -17.55 12.48
CA LYS A 134 10.16 -18.07 12.21
C LYS A 134 10.42 -18.43 10.74
N ASP A 135 9.39 -18.48 9.91
CA ASP A 135 9.53 -18.82 8.48
C ASP A 135 9.98 -17.62 7.62
N LEU A 136 9.97 -16.42 8.21
CA LEU A 136 10.38 -15.20 7.52
C LEU A 136 11.90 -15.11 7.35
N ASP A 137 12.38 -14.74 6.15
CA ASP A 137 13.80 -14.43 5.92
C ASP A 137 14.17 -13.10 6.59
N ARG A 138 15.08 -13.14 7.57
CA ARG A 138 15.57 -11.94 8.28
C ARG A 138 16.12 -10.88 7.32
N GLY A 139 16.91 -11.31 6.34
CA GLY A 139 17.54 -10.38 5.40
C GLY A 139 16.52 -9.65 4.51
N LEU A 140 15.46 -10.34 4.09
CA LEU A 140 14.33 -9.75 3.40
C LEU A 140 13.59 -8.76 4.30
N GLN A 141 13.26 -9.13 5.55
CA GLN A 141 12.51 -8.23 6.44
C GLN A 141 13.28 -6.93 6.73
N LEU A 142 14.57 -7.01 7.04
CA LEU A 142 15.41 -5.83 7.26
C LEU A 142 15.51 -4.94 6.01
N ALA A 143 15.70 -5.54 4.83
CA ALA A 143 15.77 -4.80 3.58
C ALA A 143 14.44 -4.10 3.26
N SER A 144 13.32 -4.81 3.44
CA SER A 144 11.98 -4.27 3.23
C SER A 144 11.66 -3.14 4.20
N VAL A 145 11.92 -3.32 5.52
CA VAL A 145 11.72 -2.25 6.51
C VAL A 145 12.53 -1.01 6.14
N LYS A 146 13.83 -1.18 5.84
CA LYS A 146 14.70 -0.04 5.45
C LYS A 146 14.19 0.70 4.22
N ALA A 147 13.73 -0.03 3.20
CA ALA A 147 13.18 0.57 1.99
C ALA A 147 11.84 1.27 2.25
N THR A 148 11.02 0.74 3.16
CA THR A 148 9.66 1.24 3.40
C THR A 148 9.63 2.45 4.32
N LEU A 149 10.51 2.50 5.33
CA LEU A 149 10.48 3.53 6.38
C LEU A 149 10.33 4.97 5.85
N PRO A 150 11.09 5.42 4.83
CA PRO A 150 10.94 6.77 4.30
C PRO A 150 9.52 7.11 3.82
N ALA A 151 8.75 6.12 3.36
CA ALA A 151 7.38 6.33 2.89
C ALA A 151 6.37 6.62 4.03
N PHE A 152 6.69 6.23 5.27
CA PHE A 152 5.83 6.47 6.44
C PHE A 152 6.05 7.84 7.10
N PHE A 153 7.05 8.60 6.64
CA PHE A 153 7.42 9.90 7.21
C PHE A 153 7.49 10.94 6.10
N PRO A 154 6.32 11.48 5.67
CA PRO A 154 6.28 12.50 4.63
C PRO A 154 7.03 13.76 5.07
N ALA A 155 7.50 14.52 4.07
CA ALA A 155 8.23 15.77 4.32
C ALA A 155 7.35 16.83 5.00
N GLY A 156 7.99 17.69 5.82
CA GLY A 156 7.37 18.76 6.58
C GLY A 156 6.80 18.30 7.93
N ASP A 157 5.97 19.12 8.54
CA ASP A 157 5.50 18.95 9.92
C ASP A 157 4.26 18.04 10.07
N LYS A 158 4.05 17.12 9.12
CA LYS A 158 2.87 16.24 9.13
C LYS A 158 3.13 15.03 10.05
N PRO A 159 2.19 14.67 10.94
CA PRO A 159 2.38 13.53 11.83
C PRO A 159 2.32 12.20 11.06
N PHE A 160 2.84 11.14 11.69
CA PHE A 160 2.64 9.77 11.22
C PHE A 160 1.15 9.49 10.97
N GLY A 161 0.86 8.84 9.84
CA GLY A 161 -0.50 8.46 9.44
C GLY A 161 -1.33 9.60 8.82
N TRP A 162 -0.77 10.80 8.66
CA TRP A 162 -1.46 11.91 8.01
C TRP A 162 -1.91 11.56 6.59
N GLN A 163 -3.17 11.89 6.29
CA GLN A 163 -3.83 11.60 5.02
C GLN A 163 -4.04 12.88 4.21
N ASP A 164 -3.72 12.85 2.91
CA ASP A 164 -3.99 13.94 1.97
C ASP A 164 -5.40 13.80 1.38
N PHE A 165 -6.32 14.65 1.84
CA PHE A 165 -7.71 14.66 1.37
C PHE A 165 -7.83 14.96 -0.13
N ASN A 166 -6.91 15.74 -0.71
CA ASN A 166 -6.91 16.01 -2.14
C ASN A 166 -6.47 14.78 -2.94
N ALA A 167 -5.48 14.02 -2.44
CA ALA A 167 -5.08 12.75 -3.05
C ALA A 167 -6.24 11.75 -3.01
N TRP A 168 -6.88 11.60 -1.85
CA TRP A 168 -8.08 10.77 -1.70
C TRP A 168 -9.21 11.20 -2.64
N GLY A 169 -9.43 12.51 -2.83
CA GLY A 169 -10.42 13.02 -3.79
C GLY A 169 -10.12 12.63 -5.23
N ARG A 170 -8.87 12.78 -5.68
CA ARG A 170 -8.47 12.37 -7.04
C ARG A 170 -8.60 10.87 -7.23
N TYR A 171 -8.16 10.08 -6.25
CA TYR A 171 -8.23 8.63 -6.31
C TYR A 171 -9.68 8.14 -6.31
N ALA A 172 -10.53 8.66 -5.42
CA ALA A 172 -11.92 8.26 -5.33
C ALA A 172 -12.73 8.71 -6.57
N LYS A 173 -12.40 9.86 -7.18
CA LYS A 173 -12.95 10.22 -8.50
C LYS A 173 -12.54 9.19 -9.56
N TRP A 174 -11.26 8.82 -9.62
CA TRP A 174 -10.79 7.79 -10.57
C TRP A 174 -11.47 6.43 -10.33
N MET A 175 -11.73 6.05 -9.08
CA MET A 175 -12.49 4.85 -8.74
C MET A 175 -13.93 4.93 -9.29
N PHE A 176 -14.58 6.08 -9.14
CA PHE A 176 -15.94 6.32 -9.66
C PHE A 176 -15.96 6.25 -11.19
N ASP A 177 -15.05 6.96 -11.86
CA ASP A 177 -14.94 6.98 -13.33
C ASP A 177 -14.65 5.57 -13.92
N ASN A 178 -14.03 4.69 -13.13
CA ASN A 178 -13.76 3.30 -13.47
C ASN A 178 -14.78 2.29 -12.93
N ASN A 179 -15.94 2.75 -12.42
CA ASN A 179 -17.02 1.93 -11.89
C ASN A 179 -16.64 1.01 -10.71
N LEU A 180 -15.60 1.39 -9.94
CA LEU A 180 -15.20 0.67 -8.73
C LEU A 180 -16.05 1.04 -7.51
N ILE A 181 -16.65 2.24 -7.52
CA ILE A 181 -17.59 2.70 -6.49
C ILE A 181 -18.85 3.27 -7.16
N ARG A 182 -20.00 3.11 -6.50
CA ARG A 182 -21.31 3.50 -7.05
C ARG A 182 -21.67 4.96 -6.82
N GLN A 183 -21.14 5.57 -5.77
CA GLN A 183 -21.48 6.93 -5.38
C GLN A 183 -20.27 7.84 -5.55
N PRO A 184 -20.51 9.14 -5.87
CA PRO A 184 -19.46 10.14 -5.90
C PRO A 184 -18.69 10.19 -4.58
N PRO A 185 -17.40 10.56 -4.62
CA PRO A 185 -16.53 10.51 -3.46
C PRO A 185 -16.96 11.47 -2.36
N ALA A 186 -17.32 10.94 -1.19
CA ALA A 186 -17.52 11.71 0.04
C ALA A 186 -16.25 11.65 0.92
N VAL A 187 -15.12 12.15 0.41
CA VAL A 187 -13.80 12.01 1.07
C VAL A 187 -13.81 12.48 2.52
N GLY A 188 -14.44 13.62 2.79
CA GLY A 188 -14.53 14.18 4.15
C GLY A 188 -15.31 13.31 5.15
N ARG A 189 -16.05 12.29 4.68
CA ARG A 189 -16.69 11.29 5.53
C ARG A 189 -15.92 9.97 5.61
N ALA A 190 -15.04 9.71 4.65
CA ALA A 190 -14.30 8.45 4.54
C ALA A 190 -12.92 8.50 5.21
N VAL A 191 -12.34 9.71 5.34
CA VAL A 191 -10.98 9.92 5.85
C VAL A 191 -10.99 11.04 6.89
N THR A 192 -10.24 10.86 7.97
CA THR A 192 -10.04 11.87 9.02
C THR A 192 -8.61 11.84 9.55
N ASN A 193 -8.07 13.01 9.87
CA ASN A 193 -6.78 13.18 10.56
C ASN A 193 -6.95 13.47 12.06
N ASP A 194 -8.19 13.50 12.57
CA ASP A 194 -8.49 14.00 13.91
C ASP A 194 -7.90 13.13 15.03
N TYR A 195 -7.59 11.86 14.74
CA TYR A 195 -7.14 10.85 15.71
C TYR A 195 -5.63 10.60 15.67
N LEU A 196 -4.90 11.36 14.87
CA LEU A 196 -3.45 11.20 14.72
C LEU A 196 -2.67 11.72 15.95
N PRO A 197 -1.41 11.31 16.14
CA PRO A 197 -0.58 11.84 17.21
C PRO A 197 -0.44 13.36 17.13
N GLY A 198 -0.63 14.03 18.26
CA GLY A 198 -0.59 15.50 18.33
C GLY A 198 -1.78 16.21 17.68
N GLN A 199 -2.80 15.48 17.20
CA GLN A 199 -4.05 16.05 16.70
C GLN A 199 -5.16 15.84 17.75
N GLY A 200 -6.06 16.81 17.90
CA GLY A 200 -7.18 16.80 18.85
C GLY A 200 -7.16 17.96 19.86
N ILE A 201 -8.34 18.40 20.29
CA ILE A 201 -8.52 19.40 21.34
C ILE A 201 -8.06 18.77 22.66
N GLY A 202 -7.26 19.50 23.45
CA GLY A 202 -6.95 19.14 24.84
C GLY A 202 -8.20 18.99 25.71
#